data_AF-A0A3N7FC70-F1
#
_entry.id   AF-A0A3N7FC70-F1
#
_cell.length_a   1.000
_cell.length_b   1.000
_cell.length_c   1.000
_cell.angle_alpha   90.00
_cell.angle_beta   90.00
_cell.angle_gamma   90.00
#
_symmetry.space_group_name_H-M   'P 1'
#
loop_
_entity.id
_entity.type
_entity.pdbx_description
1 polymer ?
#
loop_
_entity_poly.entity_id
_entity_poly.type
_entity_poly.pdbx_seq_one_letter_code
_entity_poly.pdbx_strand_id
1 'polypeptide(L)' 'MTENEFLDYCKSQVNGPLKDEDIILMLTAWGGIKHSLGYNKALDDHGINANEGSQDEEHQK' A
#
# COMPACT_ATOMS: atom_id res chain seq x y z
N MET A 1 -1.12 -1.84 12.86
CA MET A 1 -1.26 -0.47 12.34
C MET A 1 -2.66 -0.29 11.80
N THR A 2 -3.40 0.64 12.36
CA THR A 2 -4.68 1.17 11.89
C THR A 2 -4.44 2.49 11.14
N GLU A 3 -5.48 3.03 10.49
CA GLU A 3 -5.39 4.33 9.80
C GLU A 3 -4.96 5.46 10.74
N ASN A 4 -5.54 5.52 11.95
CA ASN A 4 -5.20 6.53 12.95
C ASN A 4 -3.75 6.39 13.42
N GLU A 5 -3.28 5.17 13.68
CA GLU A 5 -1.88 4.92 14.05
C GLU A 5 -0.90 5.33 12.94
N PHE A 6 -1.28 5.12 11.68
CA PHE A 6 -0.48 5.57 10.54
C PHE A 6 -0.45 7.09 10.44
N LEU A 7 -1.60 7.77 10.58
CA LEU A 7 -1.67 9.22 10.56
C LEU A 7 -0.88 9.85 11.69
N ASP A 8 -0.97 9.30 12.90
CA ASP A 8 -0.21 9.77 14.06
C ASP A 8 1.29 9.60 13.84
N TYR A 9 1.71 8.48 13.25
CA TYR A 9 3.10 8.28 12.83
C TYR A 9 3.53 9.34 11.81
N CYS A 10 2.78 9.57 10.73
CA CYS A 10 3.14 10.56 9.72
C CYS A 10 3.25 11.97 10.32
N LYS A 11 2.29 12.36 11.16
CA LYS A 11 2.30 13.64 11.88
C LYS A 11 3.51 13.79 12.79
N SER A 12 4.01 12.71 13.38
CA SER A 12 5.20 12.75 14.23
C SER A 12 6.51 12.89 13.43
N GLN A 13 6.50 12.63 12.12
CA GLN A 13 7.69 12.74 11.25
C GLN A 13 7.85 14.12 10.61
N VAL A 14 6.82 14.95 10.65
CA VAL A 14 6.78 16.24 9.94
C VAL A 14 6.56 17.38 10.91
N ASN A 15 7.18 18.53 10.63
CA ASN A 15 7.06 19.73 11.46
C ASN A 15 6.28 20.81 10.71
N GLY A 16 5.50 21.58 11.47
CA GLY A 16 4.73 22.72 10.96
C GLY A 16 3.25 22.40 10.71
N PRO A 17 2.48 23.40 10.26
CA PRO A 17 1.05 23.23 9.98
C PRO A 17 0.84 22.31 8.78
N LEU A 18 -0.04 21.33 8.95
CA LEU A 18 -0.46 20.44 7.87
C LEU A 18 -1.60 21.05 7.08
N LYS A 19 -1.54 20.90 5.77
CA LYS A 19 -2.64 21.24 4.87
C LYS A 19 -3.50 20.00 4.61
N ASP A 20 -4.70 20.22 4.11
CA ASP A 20 -5.62 19.13 3.77
C ASP A 20 -5.01 18.20 2.69
N GLU A 21 -4.24 18.76 1.75
CA GLU A 21 -3.52 17.97 0.74
C GLU A 21 -2.50 17.01 1.35
N ASP A 22 -1.85 17.38 2.46
CA ASP A 22 -0.89 16.51 3.15
C ASP A 22 -1.62 15.31 3.77
N ILE A 23 -2.82 15.55 4.34
CA ILE A 23 -3.67 14.50 4.92
C ILE A 23 -4.16 13.55 3.82
N ILE A 24 -4.60 14.08 2.68
CA ILE A 24 -5.03 13.27 1.52
C ILE A 24 -3.87 12.40 1.02
N LEU A 25 -2.66 12.95 0.94
CA LEU A 25 -1.48 12.19 0.51
C LEU A 25 -1.15 11.06 1.49
N MET A 26 -1.16 11.34 2.79
CA MET A 26 -0.95 10.32 3.83
C MET A 26 -1.98 9.19 3.71
N LEU A 27 -3.26 9.52 3.62
CA LEU A 27 -4.34 8.53 3.48
C LEU A 27 -4.25 7.72 2.17
N THR A 28 -3.83 8.35 1.08
CA THR A 28 -3.59 7.66 -0.19
C THR A 28 -2.46 6.64 -0.07
N ALA A 29 -1.36 7.02 0.58
CA ALA A 29 -0.24 6.11 0.86
C ALA A 29 -0.69 4.94 1.76
N TRP A 30 -1.48 5.21 2.79
CA TRP A 30 -2.06 4.18 3.66
C TRP A 30 -2.88 3.15 2.87
N GLY A 31 -3.77 3.62 1.99
CA GLY A 31 -4.57 2.76 1.11
C GLY A 31 -3.70 1.85 0.23
N GLY A 32 -2.65 2.41 -0.38
CA GLY A 32 -1.69 1.63 -1.18
C GLY A 32 -0.96 0.56 -0.37
N ILE A 33 -0.49 0.89 0.83
CA ILE A 33 0.16 -0.06 1.74
C ILE A 33 -0.80 -1.20 2.10
N LYS A 34 -2.04 -0.88 2.48
CA LYS A 34 -3.04 -1.89 2.85
C LYS A 34 -3.40 -2.80 1.68
N HIS A 35 -3.53 -2.25 0.48
CA HIS A 35 -3.77 -3.04 -0.72
C HIS A 35 -2.62 -4.02 -0.99
N SER A 36 -1.37 -3.54 -0.98
CA SER A 36 -0.19 -4.40 -1.19
C SER A 36 -0.06 -5.49 -0.13
N LEU A 37 -0.28 -5.17 1.14
CA LEU A 37 -0.25 -6.16 2.23
C LEU A 37 -1.36 -7.20 2.08
N GLY A 38 -2.58 -6.77 1.73
CA GLY A 38 -3.70 -7.69 1.49
C GLY A 38 -3.46 -8.62 0.32
N TYR A 39 -2.93 -8.08 -0.78
CA TYR A 39 -2.54 -8.85 -1.96
C TYR A 39 -1.47 -9.91 -1.62
N ASN A 40 -0.36 -9.50 -0.99
CA ASN A 40 0.70 -10.43 -0.62
C ASN A 40 0.22 -11.51 0.35
N LYS A 41 -0.67 -11.16 1.29
CA LYS A 41 -1.27 -12.14 2.19
C LYS A 41 -2.15 -13.14 1.45
N ALA A 42 -2.95 -12.69 0.48
CA ALA A 42 -3.76 -13.58 -0.33
C ALA A 42 -2.91 -14.55 -1.17
N LEU A 43 -1.79 -14.07 -1.72
CA LEU A 43 -0.83 -14.92 -2.42
C LEU A 43 -0.27 -16.02 -1.50
N ASP A 44 0.17 -15.64 -0.29
CA ASP A 44 0.70 -16.57 0.72
C ASP A 44 -0.35 -17.60 1.18
N ASP A 45 -1.58 -17.16 1.49
CA ASP A 45 -2.68 -18.01 1.92
C ASP A 45 -3.09 -19.04 0.85
N HIS A 46 -2.83 -18.75 -0.43
CA HIS A 46 -3.08 -19.64 -1.57
C HIS A 46 -1.82 -20.35 -2.10
N GLY A 47 -0.66 -20.14 -1.48
CA GLY A 47 0.62 -20.72 -1.91
C GLY A 47 1.08 -20.28 -3.30
N ILE A 48 0.62 -19.10 -3.76
CA ILE A 48 0.96 -18.54 -5.07
C ILE A 48 2.23 -17.71 -4.93
N ASN A 49 3.25 -18.00 -5.73
CA ASN A 49 4.43 -17.15 -5.78
C ASN A 49 4.11 -15.89 -6.60
N ALA A 50 4.37 -14.70 -6.05
CA ALA A 50 4.11 -13.42 -6.73
C ALA A 50 4.80 -13.30 -8.11
N ASN A 51 5.82 -14.13 -8.35
CA ASN A 51 6.62 -14.14 -9.58
C ASN A 51 6.17 -15.19 -10.61
N GLU A 52 5.17 -16.02 -10.29
CA GLU A 52 4.65 -17.06 -11.20
C GLU A 52 3.55 -16.52 -12.15
N GLY A 53 3.14 -15.27 -12.00
CA GLY A 53 2.15 -14.60 -12.87
C GLY A 53 2.72 -13.63 -13.89
N SER A 54 4.04 -13.42 -13.94
CA SER A 54 4.68 -12.44 -14.82
C SER A 54 5.21 -13.03 -16.14
N GLN A 55 4.72 -14.21 -16.55
CA GLN A 55 5.12 -14.89 -17.80
C GLN A 55 3.99 -15.05 -18.83
N ASP A 56 2.94 -14.21 -18.80
CA ASP A 56 1.91 -14.19 -19.85
C ASP A 56 1.74 -12.81 -20.50
N GLU A 57 2.84 -12.11 -20.77
CA GLU A 57 2.90 -11.06 -21.81
C GLU A 57 3.94 -11.42 -22.88
N GLU A 58 3.85 -12.63 -23.45
CA GLU A 58 4.61 -12.92 -24.68
C GLU A 58 3.89 -13.90 -25.63
N HIS A 59 2.61 -13.70 -25.90
CA HIS A 59 2.03 -14.12 -27.19
C HIS A 59 0.59 -13.62 -27.37
N GLN A 60 0.36 -12.72 -28.32
CA GLN A 60 -0.58 -12.97 -29.43
C GLN A 60 -0.59 -11.82 -30.47
N LYS A 61 0.07 -12.15 -31.59
CA LYS A 61 -0.17 -11.76 -33.00
C LYS A 61 -0.01 -10.30 -33.43
#